data_AF-A0A7V6L9S1-F1
#
_entry.id   AF-A0A7V6L9S1-F1
#
_cell.length_a   1.000
_cell.length_b   1.000
_cell.length_c   1.000
_cell.angle_alpha   90.00
_cell.angle_beta   90.00
_cell.angle_gamma   90.00
#
_symmetry.space_group_name_H-M   'P 1'
#
loop_
_entity.id
_entity.type
_entity.pdbx_description
1 polymer ?
#
loop_
_entity_poly.entity_id
_entity_poly.type
_entity_poly.pdbx_seq_one_letter_code
_entity_poly.pdbx_strand_id
1 'polypeptide(L)' 'ADEATGNLDSKTSYDIMALFQELNRKGKTIVFVTHEPTIAEFTGRIITLKDGLVISDAPVSEPKDAREWIEMQKSESQ' A
#
# COMPACT_ATOMS: atom_id res chain seq x y z
N ALA A 1 14.54 10.84 -3.47
CA ALA A 1 14.32 9.39 -3.34
C ALA A 1 12.86 9.17 -3.69
N ASP A 2 12.59 8.68 -4.90
CA ASP A 2 11.23 8.58 -5.48
C ASP A 2 10.46 7.34 -4.99
N GLU A 3 11.09 6.52 -4.14
CA GLU A 3 10.45 5.39 -3.49
C GLU A 3 10.57 5.56 -1.97
N ALA A 4 9.42 5.63 -1.31
CA ALA A 4 9.35 5.65 0.14
C ALA A 4 9.57 4.26 0.75
N THR A 5 9.70 3.18 -0.04
CA THR A 5 9.83 1.80 0.46
C THR A 5 11.17 1.13 0.16
N GLY A 6 11.99 1.68 -0.74
CA GLY A 6 13.23 1.02 -1.20
C GLY A 6 14.32 0.79 -0.14
N ASN A 7 14.12 1.27 1.10
CA ASN A 7 15.07 1.10 2.21
C ASN A 7 14.37 0.74 3.55
N LEU A 8 13.08 0.40 3.51
CA LEU A 8 12.30 0.04 4.69
C LEU A 8 12.07 -1.46 4.69
N ASP A 9 12.29 -2.09 5.85
CA ASP A 9 11.94 -3.48 6.03
C ASP A 9 10.44 -3.68 5.75
N SER A 10 10.06 -4.86 5.24
CA SER A 10 8.69 -5.13 4.82
C SER A 10 7.66 -4.80 5.91
N LYS A 11 8.01 -5.00 7.19
CA LYS A 11 7.13 -4.71 8.33
C LYS A 11 6.88 -3.21 8.47
N THR A 12 7.90 -2.37 8.36
CA THR A 12 7.74 -0.91 8.40
C THR A 12 6.91 -0.39 7.21
N SER A 13 7.01 -1.01 6.04
CA SER A 13 6.13 -0.67 4.89
C SER A 13 4.65 -0.91 5.21
N TYR A 14 4.30 -1.99 5.90
CA TYR A 14 2.91 -2.24 6.32
C TYR A 14 2.44 -1.27 7.42
N ASP A 15 3.30 -0.90 8.37
CA ASP A 15 2.96 0.09 9.41
C ASP A 15 2.67 1.48 8.77
N ILE A 16 3.44 1.86 7.76
CA ILE A 16 3.19 3.08 6.96
C ILE A 16 1.86 2.96 6.21
N MET A 17 1.57 1.82 5.59
CA MET A 17 0.28 1.61 4.92
C MET A 17 -0.90 1.70 5.88
N ALA A 18 -0.78 1.17 7.09
CA ALA A 18 -1.82 1.28 8.11
C ALA A 18 -2.11 2.75 8.48
N LEU A 19 -1.07 3.58 8.58
CA LEU A 19 -1.22 5.02 8.79
C LEU A 19 -1.88 5.70 7.57
N PHE A 20 -1.46 5.38 6.35
CA PHE A 20 -2.05 5.97 5.14
C PHE A 20 -3.51 5.60 4.96
N GLN A 21 -3.88 4.34 5.24
CA GLN A 21 -5.29 3.92 5.22
C GLN A 21 -6.11 4.65 6.28
N GLU A 22 -5.57 4.87 7.48
CA GLU A 22 -6.24 5.70 8.49
C GLU A 22 -6.46 7.14 8.00
N LEU A 23 -5.42 7.78 7.46
CA LEU A 23 -5.53 9.14 6.94
C LEU A 23 -6.51 9.23 5.78
N ASN A 24 -6.51 8.22 4.90
CA ASN A 24 -7.44 8.13 3.79
C ASN A 24 -8.89 8.01 4.25
N ARG A 25 -9.16 7.14 5.24
CA ARG A 25 -10.47 7.04 5.90
C ARG A 25 -10.90 8.34 6.59
N LYS A 26 -9.95 9.17 7.04
CA LYS A 26 -10.22 10.53 7.56
C LYS A 26 -10.42 11.59 6.48
N GLY A 27 -10.57 11.19 5.22
CA GLY A 27 -10.86 12.08 4.08
C GLY A 27 -9.63 12.72 3.44
N LYS A 28 -8.42 12.21 3.69
CA LYS A 28 -7.21 12.66 2.99
C LYS A 28 -7.00 11.87 1.70
N THR A 29 -6.66 12.56 0.62
CA THR A 29 -6.22 11.88 -0.62
C THR A 29 -4.73 11.56 -0.50
N ILE A 30 -4.37 10.29 -0.65
CA ILE A 30 -3.00 9.81 -0.62
C ILE A 30 -2.66 9.28 -2.01
N VAL A 31 -1.51 9.72 -2.55
CA VAL A 31 -0.91 9.13 -3.75
C VAL A 31 0.38 8.47 -3.30
N PHE A 32 0.53 7.18 -3.61
CA PHE A 32 1.63 6.35 -3.16
C PHE A 32 2.23 5.61 -4.35
N VAL A 33 3.56 5.65 -4.49
CA VAL A 33 4.30 5.03 -5.59
C VAL A 33 5.12 3.89 -5.02
N THR A 34 4.98 2.70 -5.62
CA THR A 34 5.71 1.50 -5.24
C THR A 34 5.94 0.59 -6.44
N HIS A 35 7.03 -0.16 -6.42
CA HIS A 35 7.30 -1.27 -7.34
C HIS A 35 6.78 -2.62 -6.83
N GLU A 36 6.25 -2.68 -5.60
CA GLU A 36 5.75 -3.90 -4.96
C GLU A 36 4.24 -4.06 -5.20
N PRO A 37 3.78 -5.04 -6.00
CA PRO A 37 2.35 -5.25 -6.26
C PRO A 37 1.56 -5.56 -4.98
N THR A 38 2.18 -6.28 -4.05
CA THR A 38 1.59 -6.64 -2.75
C THR A 38 1.20 -5.43 -1.93
N ILE A 39 2.01 -4.36 -1.95
CA ILE A 39 1.71 -3.11 -1.22
C ILE A 39 0.59 -2.33 -1.92
N ALA A 40 0.53 -2.37 -3.25
CA ALA A 40 -0.51 -1.69 -4.01
C ALA A 40 -1.93 -2.23 -3.71
N GLU A 41 -2.05 -3.51 -3.33
CA GLU A 41 -3.32 -4.16 -2.95
C GLU A 41 -3.98 -3.57 -1.69
N PHE A 42 -3.26 -2.77 -0.89
CA PHE A 42 -3.80 -2.05 0.26
C PHE A 42 -4.42 -0.69 -0.13
N THR A 43 -4.41 -0.33 -1.42
CA THR A 43 -4.95 0.94 -1.91
C THR A 43 -6.30 0.73 -2.58
N GLY A 44 -7.11 1.80 -2.69
CA GLY A 44 -8.42 1.73 -3.36
C GLY A 44 -8.38 1.78 -4.89
N ARG A 45 -7.25 2.15 -5.48
CA ARG A 45 -7.06 2.30 -6.93
C ARG A 45 -5.60 2.14 -7.30
N ILE A 46 -5.34 1.37 -8.34
CA ILE A 46 -4.00 1.13 -8.86
C ILE A 46 -3.91 1.71 -10.27
N ILE A 47 -2.92 2.58 -10.47
CA ILE A 47 -2.54 3.10 -11.77
C ILE A 47 -1.16 2.54 -12.10
N THR A 48 -1.05 1.82 -13.22
CA THR A 48 0.21 1.25 -13.69
C THR A 48 0.77 2.11 -14.80
N LEU A 49 2.01 2.58 -14.59
CA LEU A 49 2.77 3.33 -15.59
C LEU A 49 3.83 2.44 -16.22
N LYS A 50 4.04 2.57 -17.52
CA LYS A 50 5.13 1.93 -18.27
C LYS A 50 5.59 2.88 -19.37
N ASP A 51 6.90 3.13 -19.45
CA ASP A 51 7.50 3.99 -20.48
C ASP A 51 6.84 5.39 -20.57
N GLY A 52 6.47 5.95 -19.42
CA GLY A 52 5.80 7.26 -19.32
C GLY A 52 4.30 7.26 -19.66
N LEU A 53 3.72 6.10 -19.96
CA LEU A 53 2.31 5.95 -20.34
C LEU A 53 1.53 5.19 -19.26
N VAL A 54 0.27 5.57 -19.06
CA VAL A 54 -0.69 4.79 -18.25
C VAL A 54 -1.11 3.58 -19.06
N ILE A 55 -0.78 2.38 -18.57
CA ILE A 55 -1.15 1.11 -19.21
C ILE A 55 -2.31 0.40 -18.51
N SER A 56 -2.59 0.77 -17.25
CA SER A 56 -3.73 0.27 -16.49
C SER A 56 -4.17 1.30 -15.46
N ASP A 57 -5.47 1.35 -15.22
CA ASP A 57 -6.11 2.22 -14.25
C ASP A 57 -7.39 1.53 -13.75
N ALA A 58 -7.33 0.96 -12.55
CA ALA A 58 -8.40 0.13 -12.03
C ALA A 58 -8.65 0.39 -10.54
N PRO A 59 -9.93 0.39 -10.10
CA PRO A 59 -10.23 0.31 -8.68
C PRO A 59 -9.84 -1.06 -8.14
N VAL A 60 -9.46 -1.11 -6.87
CA VAL A 60 -9.31 -2.38 -6.13
C VAL A 60 -10.64 -2.64 -5.42
N SER A 61 -11.32 -3.73 -5.79
CA SER A 61 -12.66 -4.05 -5.27
C SER A 61 -12.66 -4.34 -3.78
N GLU A 62 -11.61 -4.99 -3.29
CA GLU A 62 -11.43 -5.38 -1.89
C GLU A 62 -10.00 -5.03 -1.44
N PRO A 63 -9.73 -3.76 -1.11
CA PRO A 63 -8.42 -3.36 -0.61
C PRO A 63 -8.12 -4.10 0.71
N LYS A 64 -6.93 -4.69 0.82
CA LYS A 64 -6.48 -5.33 2.06
C LYS A 64 -6.37 -4.29 3.18
N ASP A 65 -6.67 -4.65 4.44
CA ASP A 65 -6.39 -3.78 5.59
C ASP A 65 -5.00 -4.09 6.17
N ALA A 66 -4.14 -3.08 6.23
CA ALA A 66 -2.77 -3.24 6.69
C ALA A 66 -2.69 -3.56 8.18
N ARG A 67 -3.63 -3.08 9.01
CA ARG A 67 -3.65 -3.38 10.45
C ARG A 67 -3.97 -4.84 10.69
N GLU A 68 -4.97 -5.38 9.98
CA GLU A 68 -5.32 -6.80 10.07
C GLU A 68 -4.14 -7.68 9.66
N TRP A 69 -3.43 -7.32 8.58
CA TRP A 69 -2.25 -8.05 8.13
C TRP A 69 -1.14 -8.08 9.20
N ILE A 70 -0.85 -6.93 9.82
CA ILE A 70 0.16 -6.82 10.89
C ILE A 70 -0.24 -7.67 12.11
N GLU A 71 -1.51 -7.70 12.48
CA GLU A 71 -2.02 -8.49 13.61
C GLU A 71 -1.89 -10.00 13.35
N MET A 72 -2.23 -10.47 12.15
CA MET A 72 -2.07 -11.88 11.77
C MET A 72 -0.60 -12.33 11.89
N GLN A 73 0.35 -11.55 11.39
CA GLN A 73 1.77 -11.88 11.46
C GLN A 73 2.32 -11.94 12.89
N LYS A 74 1.80 -11.12 13.80
CA LYS A 74 2.16 -11.19 15.23
C LYS A 74 1.66 -12.48 15.88
N SER A 75 0.50 -12.99 15.46
CA SER A 75 -0.07 -14.24 16.00
C SER A 75 0.66 -15.50 15.54
N GLU A 76 1.25 -15.49 14.34
CA GLU A 76 2.01 -16.62 13.78
C GLU A 76 3.43 -16.74 14.37
N SER A 77 3.91 -15.69 15.03
CA SER A 77 5.26 -15.64 15.63
C SER A 77 5.29 -16.00 17.12
N GLN A 78 4.17 -16.49 17.67
CA GLN A 78 4.02 -16.93 19.07
C GLN A 78 3.94 -18.44 19.22
#